data_AF-A0A0C9ZRV2-F1
#
_entry.id   AF-A0A0C9ZRV2-F1
#
_cell.length_a   1.000
_cell.length_b   1.000
_cell.length_c   1.000
_cell.angle_alpha   90.00
_cell.angle_beta   90.00
_cell.angle_gamma   90.00
#
_symmetry.space_group_name_H-M   'P 1'
#
loop_
_entity.id
_entity.type
_entity.pdbx_description
1 polymer ?
#
loop_
_entity_poly.entity_id
_entity_poly.type
_entity_poly.pdbx_seq_one_letter_code
_entity_poly.pdbx_strand_id
1 'polypeptide(L)'
;MLTDEDRDNIRAFQLKLVGNIPRRVFERMRRSFRHKMTIHSEWVILHRLASLSGIQPINYDCCINSCIAYTDNYSHHLQCSFCDEPRYSPGGRPRRQFSYLPIIPRLQALFESQEMIEILSYRKKYRGTPGVIQDVFDSQWYQMLCETKVVVDGVERQHLFFAGKHDIAFSLSVDGFLLFNRRR
;
A
#
# COMPACT_ATOMS: atom_id res chain seq x y z
N MET A 1 4.46 -23.26 5.50
CA MET A 1 5.69 -22.93 6.27
C MET A 1 6.78 -22.47 5.31
N LEU A 2 7.63 -21.55 5.74
CA LEU A 2 8.71 -20.97 4.93
C LEU A 2 9.88 -21.95 4.85
N THR A 3 10.26 -22.37 3.64
CA THR A 3 11.39 -23.30 3.44
C THR A 3 12.74 -22.57 3.47
N ASP A 4 13.85 -23.30 3.58
CA ASP A 4 15.18 -22.69 3.49
C ASP A 4 15.45 -22.10 2.10
N GLU A 5 14.94 -22.74 1.05
CA GLU A 5 14.98 -22.21 -0.31
C GLU A 5 14.19 -20.89 -0.43
N ASP A 6 13.01 -20.79 0.21
CA ASP A 6 12.26 -19.54 0.27
C ASP A 6 13.11 -18.44 0.93
N ARG A 7 13.77 -18.74 2.06
CA ARG A 7 14.61 -17.78 2.80
C ARG A 7 15.79 -17.28 1.95
N ASP A 8 16.45 -18.17 1.23
CA ASP A 8 17.59 -17.81 0.38
C ASP A 8 17.17 -16.96 -0.81
N ASN A 9 16.05 -17.31 -1.44
CA ASN A 9 15.48 -16.51 -2.53
C ASN A 9 15.02 -15.12 -2.05
N ILE A 10 14.41 -15.03 -0.86
CA ILE A 10 14.02 -13.75 -0.24
C ILE A 10 15.25 -12.88 0.02
N ARG A 11 16.30 -13.44 0.62
CA ARG A 11 17.55 -12.72 0.90
C ARG A 11 18.24 -12.25 -0.38
N ALA A 12 18.32 -13.10 -1.40
CA ALA A 12 18.90 -12.75 -2.70
C ALA A 12 18.13 -11.60 -3.36
N PHE A 13 16.80 -11.63 -3.29
CA PHE A 13 15.95 -10.57 -3.83
C PHE A 13 16.06 -9.28 -3.02
N GLN A 14 16.11 -9.35 -1.69
CA GLN A 14 16.37 -8.20 -0.83
C GLN A 14 17.71 -7.53 -1.17
N LEU A 15 18.78 -8.31 -1.34
CA LEU A 15 20.09 -7.81 -1.76
C LEU A 15 20.03 -7.11 -3.13
N LYS A 16 19.28 -7.68 -4.07
CA LYS A 16 19.04 -7.06 -5.38
C LYS A 16 18.38 -5.68 -5.23
N LEU A 17 17.35 -5.56 -4.39
CA LEU A 17 16.61 -4.32 -4.18
C LEU A 17 17.48 -3.26 -3.50
N VAL A 18 18.08 -3.59 -2.36
CA VAL A 18 18.91 -2.66 -1.57
C VAL A 18 20.17 -2.26 -2.35
N GLY A 19 20.76 -3.18 -3.10
CA GLY A 19 21.94 -2.94 -3.91
C GLY A 19 21.66 -2.34 -5.30
N ASN A 20 20.41 -2.02 -5.64
CA ASN A 20 20.01 -1.54 -6.97
C ASN A 20 20.54 -2.43 -8.13
N ILE A 21 20.61 -3.75 -7.91
CA ILE A 21 21.25 -4.67 -8.86
C ILE A 21 20.36 -4.81 -10.11
N PRO A 22 20.85 -4.48 -11.32
CA PRO A 22 20.08 -4.64 -12.54
C PRO A 22 19.70 -6.11 -12.79
N ARG A 23 18.55 -6.35 -13.43
CA ARG A 23 18.07 -7.71 -13.74
C ARG A 23 19.13 -8.57 -14.45
N ARG A 24 19.88 -8.00 -15.39
CA ARG A 24 20.97 -8.71 -16.09
C ARG A 24 22.05 -9.23 -15.14
N VAL A 25 22.44 -8.43 -14.15
CA VAL A 25 23.47 -8.78 -13.18
C VAL A 25 22.94 -9.85 -12.21
N PHE A 26 21.69 -9.71 -11.76
CA PHE A 26 21.02 -10.72 -10.93
C PHE A 26 20.91 -12.08 -11.64
N GLU A 27 20.53 -12.08 -12.92
CA GLU A 27 20.50 -13.29 -13.74
C GLU A 27 21.88 -13.95 -13.91
N ARG A 28 22.94 -13.15 -14.02
CA ARG A 28 24.32 -13.67 -14.05
C ARG A 28 24.72 -14.26 -12.70
N MET A 29 24.43 -13.55 -11.61
CA MET A 29 24.70 -14.00 -10.25
C MET A 29 24.06 -15.36 -9.97
N ARG A 30 22.75 -15.51 -10.20
CA ARG A 30 22.07 -16.79 -9.95
C ARG A 30 22.66 -17.95 -10.77
N ARG A 31 23.08 -17.68 -12.02
CA ARG A 31 23.69 -18.70 -12.89
C ARG A 31 25.07 -19.10 -12.38
N SER A 32 25.88 -18.15 -11.92
CA SER A 32 27.22 -18.41 -11.38
C SER A 32 27.19 -19.25 -10.11
N PHE A 33 26.23 -19.00 -9.22
CA PHE A 33 26.12 -19.69 -7.93
C PHE A 33 25.21 -20.93 -7.94
N ARG A 34 24.69 -21.34 -9.10
CA ARG A 34 23.76 -22.48 -9.24
C ARG A 34 24.28 -23.81 -8.67
N HIS A 35 25.60 -23.94 -8.56
CA HIS A 35 26.27 -25.13 -8.04
C HIS A 35 26.35 -25.18 -6.51
N LYS A 36 26.02 -24.07 -5.83
CA LYS A 36 25.99 -23.95 -4.36
C LYS A 36 24.58 -23.73 -3.82
N MET A 37 23.76 -22.96 -4.53
CA MET A 37 22.39 -22.63 -4.11
C MET A 37 21.47 -22.41 -5.30
N THR A 38 20.18 -22.68 -5.09
CA THR A 38 19.13 -22.43 -6.08
C THR A 38 18.53 -21.05 -5.87
N ILE A 39 19.03 -20.06 -6.62
CA ILE A 39 18.39 -18.75 -6.72
C ILE A 39 17.51 -18.76 -7.98
N HIS A 40 16.21 -18.58 -7.77
CA HIS A 40 15.24 -18.53 -8.86
C HIS A 40 15.33 -17.23 -9.65
N SER A 41 14.61 -17.19 -10.77
CA SER A 41 14.42 -15.94 -11.51
C SER A 41 13.60 -14.95 -10.71
N GLU A 42 13.80 -13.66 -10.97
CA GLU A 42 13.03 -12.57 -10.35
C GLU A 42 11.52 -12.80 -10.42
N TRP A 43 11.01 -13.33 -11.53
CA TRP A 43 9.59 -13.62 -11.71
C TRP A 43 9.08 -14.70 -10.73
N VAL A 44 9.81 -15.80 -10.57
CA VAL A 44 9.44 -16.88 -9.65
C VAL A 44 9.48 -16.39 -8.21
N ILE A 45 10.53 -15.64 -7.83
CA ILE A 45 10.66 -15.10 -6.48
C ILE A 45 9.50 -14.15 -6.17
N LEU A 46 9.17 -13.24 -7.09
CA LEU A 46 8.05 -12.30 -6.90
C LEU A 46 6.70 -13.03 -6.77
N HIS A 47 6.46 -14.06 -7.58
CA HIS A 47 5.23 -14.84 -7.50
C HIS A 47 5.14 -15.62 -6.17
N ARG A 48 6.26 -16.20 -5.72
CA ARG A 48 6.35 -16.88 -4.43
C ARG A 48 6.17 -15.90 -3.27
N LEU A 49 6.78 -14.72 -3.32
CA LEU A 49 6.61 -13.64 -2.34
C LEU A 49 5.15 -13.17 -2.25
N ALA A 50 4.47 -13.01 -3.38
CA ALA A 50 3.05 -12.65 -3.41
C ALA A 50 2.17 -13.73 -2.78
N SER A 51 2.50 -15.01 -2.99
CA SER A 51 1.81 -16.12 -2.33
C SER A 51 2.08 -16.15 -0.83
N LEU A 52 3.34 -15.92 -0.41
CA LEU A 52 3.76 -15.96 0.99
C LEU A 52 3.24 -14.77 1.80
N SER A 53 3.12 -13.60 1.20
CA SER A 53 2.61 -12.40 1.88
C SER A 53 1.12 -12.49 2.20
N GLY A 54 0.37 -13.39 1.54
CA GLY A 54 -1.08 -13.48 1.67
C GLY A 54 -1.83 -12.25 1.12
N ILE A 55 -1.13 -11.27 0.53
CA ILE A 55 -1.73 -10.06 -0.01
C ILE A 55 -2.15 -10.33 -1.46
N GLN A 56 -3.46 -10.46 -1.67
CA GLN A 56 -4.03 -10.61 -3.02
C GLN A 56 -4.57 -9.26 -3.52
N PRO A 57 -4.20 -8.85 -4.76
CA PRO A 57 -4.80 -7.67 -5.37
C PRO A 57 -6.31 -7.87 -5.58
N ILE A 58 -7.07 -6.82 -5.30
CA ILE A 58 -8.50 -6.72 -5.62
C ILE A 58 -8.64 -5.86 -6.87
N ASN A 59 -9.32 -6.38 -7.88
CA ASN A 59 -9.59 -5.62 -9.10
C ASN A 59 -10.97 -4.98 -9.02
N TYR A 60 -11.03 -3.67 -9.21
CA TYR A 60 -12.26 -2.91 -9.34
C TYR A 60 -12.45 -2.51 -10.79
N ASP A 61 -13.64 -2.73 -11.32
CA ASP A 61 -13.99 -2.23 -12.65
C ASP A 61 -14.08 -0.71 -12.60
N CYS A 62 -13.60 -0.05 -13.65
CA CYS A 62 -13.68 1.40 -13.77
C CYS A 62 -14.22 1.80 -15.15
N CYS A 63 -14.77 3.01 -15.21
CA CYS A 63 -15.06 3.62 -16.50
C CYS A 63 -13.76 3.74 -17.32
N ILE A 64 -13.84 3.53 -18.64
CA ILE A 64 -12.68 3.64 -19.54
C ILE A 64 -11.99 5.02 -19.43
N ASN A 65 -12.78 6.07 -19.22
CA ASN A 65 -12.36 7.46 -19.02
C ASN A 65 -12.04 7.80 -17.56
N SER A 66 -11.99 6.81 -16.66
CA SER A 66 -11.73 6.98 -15.22
C SER A 66 -12.70 7.89 -14.46
N CYS A 67 -13.91 8.15 -14.99
CA CYS A 67 -14.89 9.01 -14.31
C CYS A 67 -15.35 8.42 -12.96
N ILE A 68 -15.55 7.09 -12.92
CA ILE A 68 -15.99 6.35 -11.74
C ILE A 68 -15.30 5.00 -11.65
N ALA A 69 -15.18 4.49 -10.42
CA ALA A 69 -15.05 3.06 -10.15
C ALA A 69 -16.45 2.49 -9.93
N TYR A 70 -16.71 1.30 -10.46
CA TYR A 70 -18.00 0.60 -10.30
C TYR A 70 -18.03 -0.14 -8.95
N THR A 71 -17.99 0.62 -7.86
CA THR A 71 -18.08 0.15 -6.47
C THR A 71 -19.36 0.67 -5.81
N ASP A 72 -19.78 0.04 -4.72
CA ASP A 72 -20.90 0.47 -3.87
C ASP A 72 -22.15 0.87 -4.69
N ASN A 73 -22.51 2.16 -4.67
CA ASN A 73 -23.66 2.72 -5.38
C ASN A 73 -23.61 2.52 -6.91
N TYR A 74 -22.42 2.35 -7.49
CA TYR A 74 -22.24 2.14 -8.94
C TYR A 74 -22.05 0.66 -9.31
N SER A 75 -22.08 -0.26 -8.33
CA SER A 75 -21.77 -1.69 -8.55
C SER A 75 -22.65 -2.36 -9.61
N HIS A 76 -23.92 -1.96 -9.72
CA HIS A 76 -24.89 -2.51 -10.67
C HIS A 76 -24.94 -1.77 -12.01
N HIS A 77 -24.19 -0.68 -12.17
CA HIS A 77 -24.21 0.12 -13.39
C HIS A 77 -23.47 -0.63 -14.52
N LEU A 78 -24.11 -0.70 -15.69
CA LEU A 78 -23.52 -1.23 -16.92
C LEU A 78 -22.93 -0.13 -17.82
N GLN A 79 -23.21 1.12 -17.49
CA GLN A 79 -22.81 2.31 -18.24
C GLN A 79 -22.42 3.41 -17.25
N CYS A 80 -21.43 4.22 -17.62
CA CYS A 80 -20.97 5.30 -16.76
C CYS A 80 -21.98 6.44 -16.72
N SER A 81 -22.46 6.82 -15.54
CA SER A 81 -23.43 7.91 -15.36
C SER A 81 -22.94 9.31 -15.73
N PHE A 82 -21.66 9.46 -16.11
CA PHE A 82 -21.03 10.75 -16.41
C PHE A 82 -20.61 10.93 -17.87
N CYS A 83 -20.26 9.84 -18.56
CA CYS A 83 -19.79 9.91 -19.96
C CYS A 83 -20.44 8.87 -20.87
N ASP A 84 -21.44 8.14 -20.36
CA ASP A 84 -22.23 7.17 -21.10
C ASP A 84 -21.43 6.03 -21.76
N GLU A 85 -20.15 5.88 -21.42
CA GLU A 85 -19.35 4.77 -21.91
C GLU A 85 -19.78 3.45 -21.25
N PRO A 86 -19.96 2.36 -22.01
CA PRO A 86 -20.28 1.06 -21.43
C PRO A 86 -19.14 0.57 -20.53
N ARG A 87 -19.49 -0.11 -19.45
CA ARG A 87 -18.55 -0.78 -18.52
C ARG A 87 -17.82 -1.94 -19.19
N TYR A 88 -18.54 -2.74 -19.96
CA TYR A 88 -18.04 -3.96 -20.58
C TYR A 88 -17.78 -3.77 -22.07
N SER A 89 -16.79 -4.51 -22.59
CA SER A 89 -16.58 -4.66 -24.03
C SER A 89 -17.63 -5.61 -24.62
N PRO A 90 -17.79 -5.68 -25.95
CA PRO A 90 -18.69 -6.64 -26.59
C PRO A 90 -18.42 -8.10 -26.18
N GLY A 91 -17.19 -8.44 -25.77
CA GLY A 91 -16.82 -9.75 -25.25
C GLY A 91 -17.11 -9.98 -23.76
N GLY A 92 -17.88 -9.10 -23.10
CA GLY A 92 -18.29 -9.22 -21.70
C GLY A 92 -17.20 -8.93 -20.66
N ARG A 93 -16.00 -8.49 -21.09
CA ARG A 93 -14.90 -8.13 -20.17
C ARG A 93 -14.95 -6.65 -19.79
N PRO A 94 -14.68 -6.28 -18.53
CA PRO A 94 -14.55 -4.89 -18.12
C PRO A 94 -13.55 -4.16 -19.01
N ARG A 95 -13.91 -2.96 -19.49
CA ARG A 95 -13.04 -2.19 -20.39
C ARG A 95 -11.83 -1.60 -19.68
N ARG A 96 -11.91 -1.41 -18.37
CA ARG A 96 -10.82 -0.94 -17.52
C ARG A 96 -10.98 -1.50 -16.11
N GLN A 97 -9.86 -1.88 -15.49
CA GLN A 97 -9.80 -2.29 -14.10
C GLN A 97 -8.69 -1.53 -13.38
N PHE A 98 -8.95 -1.18 -12.12
CA PHE A 98 -7.97 -0.68 -11.17
C PHE A 98 -7.61 -1.80 -10.20
N SER A 99 -6.32 -2.12 -10.10
CA SER A 99 -5.84 -3.13 -9.16
C SER A 99 -5.43 -2.47 -7.85
N TYR A 100 -6.08 -2.85 -6.76
CA TYR A 100 -5.90 -2.33 -5.42
C TYR A 100 -5.23 -3.38 -4.53
N LEU A 101 -4.20 -2.99 -3.78
CA LEU A 101 -3.62 -3.84 -2.74
C LEU A 101 -4.31 -3.54 -1.39
N PRO A 102 -5.02 -4.51 -0.79
CA PRO A 102 -5.75 -4.31 0.45
C PRO A 102 -4.90 -3.70 1.57
N ILE A 103 -5.41 -2.63 2.19
CA ILE A 103 -4.68 -1.91 3.23
C ILE A 103 -4.71 -2.61 4.59
N ILE A 104 -5.81 -3.30 4.92
CA ILE A 104 -5.99 -3.98 6.21
C ILE A 104 -4.87 -5.00 6.51
N PRO A 105 -4.58 -6.00 5.63
CA PRO A 105 -3.50 -6.95 5.93
C PRO A 105 -2.13 -6.29 6.01
N ARG A 106 -1.93 -5.18 5.28
CA ARG A 106 -0.69 -4.40 5.36
C ARG A 106 -0.56 -3.71 6.73
N LEU A 107 -1.66 -3.18 7.27
CA LEU A 107 -1.69 -2.60 8.60
C LEU A 107 -1.45 -3.65 9.68
N GLN A 108 -2.03 -4.84 9.54
CA GLN A 108 -1.78 -5.95 10.46
C GLN A 108 -0.30 -6.33 10.47
N ALA A 109 0.32 -6.48 9.28
CA ALA A 109 1.74 -6.80 9.15
C ALA A 109 2.66 -5.76 9.82
N LEU A 110 2.27 -4.48 9.85
CA LEU A 110 3.04 -3.45 10.57
C LEU A 110 3.13 -3.71 12.08
N PHE A 111 2.14 -4.40 12.67
CA PHE A 111 2.11 -4.77 14.08
C PHE A 111 2.59 -6.20 14.34
N GLU A 112 3.13 -6.89 13.33
CA GLU A 112 3.76 -8.21 13.48
C GLU A 112 5.29 -8.13 13.61
N SER A 113 5.87 -6.93 13.40
CA SER A 113 7.30 -6.68 13.57
C SER A 113 7.57 -5.79 14.79
N GLN A 114 8.40 -6.28 15.71
CA GLN A 114 8.79 -5.53 16.91
C GLN A 114 9.46 -4.19 16.58
N GLU A 115 10.35 -4.19 15.58
CA GLU A 115 11.01 -2.98 15.07
C GLU A 115 9.97 -1.97 14.55
N MET A 116 9.00 -2.44 13.77
CA MET A 116 7.94 -1.56 13.25
C MET A 116 7.02 -1.03 14.36
N ILE A 117 6.69 -1.84 15.36
CA ILE A 117 5.93 -1.38 16.53
C ILE A 117 6.67 -0.26 17.26
N GLU A 118 7.99 -0.38 17.40
CA GLU A 118 8.81 0.66 18.04
C GLU A 118 8.80 1.95 17.25
N ILE A 119 8.95 1.89 15.92
CA ILE A 119 8.83 3.04 15.03
C ILE A 119 7.43 3.68 15.14
N LEU A 120 6.37 2.88 15.06
CA LEU A 120 4.99 3.36 15.14
C LEU A 120 4.63 3.95 16.51
N SER A 121 5.34 3.56 17.57
CA SER A 121 5.14 4.11 18.92
C SER A 121 5.66 5.54 19.08
N TYR A 122 6.39 6.08 18.09
CA TYR A 122 6.99 7.41 18.14
C TYR A 122 5.98 8.50 18.53
N ARG A 123 4.82 8.55 17.87
CA ARG A 123 3.75 9.52 18.15
C ARG A 123 3.36 9.57 19.62
N LYS A 124 3.21 8.41 20.26
CA LYS A 124 2.80 8.33 21.68
C LYS A 124 3.93 8.70 22.63
N LYS A 125 5.18 8.41 22.24
CA LYS A 125 6.39 8.70 23.02
C LYS A 125 6.86 10.15 22.88
N TYR A 126 6.49 10.83 21.79
CA TYR A 126 6.88 12.19 21.49
C TYR A 126 6.48 13.17 22.61
N ARG A 127 7.36 14.13 22.89
CA ARG A 127 7.17 15.20 23.88
C ARG A 127 7.64 16.50 23.24
N GLY A 128 6.68 17.37 22.93
CA GLY A 128 6.95 18.69 22.37
C GLY A 128 7.47 19.68 23.42
N THR A 129 8.07 20.75 22.94
CA THR A 129 8.45 21.90 23.78
C THR A 129 7.42 23.00 23.61
N PRO A 130 6.81 23.54 24.70
CA PRO A 130 5.81 24.59 24.59
C PRO A 130 6.30 25.79 23.77
N GLY A 131 5.49 26.22 22.80
CA GLY A 131 5.81 27.37 21.95
C GLY A 131 6.79 27.11 20.82
N VAL A 132 7.23 25.85 20.61
CA VAL A 132 8.14 25.47 19.52
C VAL A 132 7.50 24.36 18.70
N ILE A 133 7.54 24.49 17.37
CA ILE A 133 7.15 23.42 16.44
C ILE A 133 8.41 22.65 16.06
N GLN A 134 8.51 21.40 16.49
CA GLN A 134 9.61 20.48 16.17
C GLN A 134 9.10 19.28 15.36
N ASP A 135 7.84 18.89 15.56
CA ASP A 135 7.18 17.82 14.83
C ASP A 135 5.76 18.24 14.38
N VAL A 136 5.14 17.43 13.52
CA VAL A 136 3.75 17.60 13.08
C VAL A 136 2.79 17.58 14.28
N PHE A 137 3.16 16.87 15.35
CA PHE A 137 2.35 16.75 16.57
C PHE A 137 2.27 18.05 17.36
N ASP A 138 3.19 19.01 17.15
CA ASP A 138 3.11 20.33 17.79
C ASP A 138 2.14 21.29 17.07
N SER A 139 1.67 20.91 15.88
CA SER A 139 0.76 21.75 15.12
C SER A 139 -0.55 21.98 15.87
N GLN A 140 -1.05 23.21 15.82
CA GLN A 140 -2.34 23.58 16.44
C GLN A 140 -3.47 22.67 15.97
N TRP A 141 -3.47 22.30 14.68
CA TRP A 141 -4.45 21.38 14.09
C TRP A 141 -4.41 19.99 14.72
N TYR A 142 -3.23 19.40 14.90
CA TYR A 142 -3.10 18.09 15.51
C TYR A 142 -3.55 18.11 16.99
N GLN A 143 -3.17 19.15 17.74
CA GLN A 143 -3.58 19.34 19.13
C GLN A 143 -5.10 19.47 19.26
N MET A 144 -5.74 20.29 18.41
CA MET A 144 -7.20 20.41 18.35
C MET A 144 -7.87 19.07 18.04
N LEU A 145 -7.34 18.28 17.11
CA LEU A 145 -7.88 16.96 16.80
C LEU A 145 -7.83 16.04 18.03
N CYS A 146 -6.75 16.05 18.81
CA CYS A 146 -6.62 15.22 20.00
C CYS A 146 -7.67 15.52 21.08
N GLU A 147 -8.28 16.70 21.05
CA GLU A 147 -9.38 17.13 21.93
C GLU A 147 -10.78 16.93 21.30
N THR A 148 -10.83 16.52 20.03
CA THR A 148 -12.06 16.38 19.25
C THR A 148 -12.55 14.93 19.25
N LYS A 149 -13.87 14.72 19.44
CA LYS A 149 -14.48 13.40 19.31
C LYS A 149 -14.53 12.94 17.85
N VAL A 150 -14.32 11.65 17.63
CA VAL A 150 -14.41 11.06 16.28
C VAL A 150 -15.87 11.00 15.84
N VAL A 151 -16.15 11.42 14.61
CA VAL A 151 -17.47 11.31 13.96
C VAL A 151 -17.32 10.46 12.70
N VAL A 152 -18.12 9.40 12.57
CA VAL A 152 -18.13 8.51 11.40
C VAL A 152 -19.56 8.41 10.90
N ASP A 153 -19.79 8.74 9.63
CA ASP A 153 -21.12 8.75 9.01
C ASP A 153 -22.16 9.55 9.81
N GLY A 154 -21.74 10.68 10.38
CA GLY A 154 -22.58 11.56 11.22
C GLY A 154 -22.80 11.08 12.66
N VAL A 155 -22.26 9.92 13.05
CA VAL A 155 -22.40 9.37 14.40
C VAL A 155 -21.14 9.65 15.23
N GLU A 156 -21.33 10.35 16.36
CA GLU A 156 -20.28 10.63 17.33
C GLU A 156 -19.84 9.34 18.06
N ARG A 157 -18.53 9.14 18.18
CA ARG A 157 -17.92 8.02 18.89
C ARG A 157 -17.53 8.43 20.31
N GLN A 158 -17.39 7.45 21.19
CA GLN A 158 -17.02 7.68 22.60
C GLN A 158 -15.54 8.05 22.83
N HIS A 159 -14.71 8.05 21.78
CA HIS A 159 -13.28 8.33 21.87
C HIS A 159 -12.90 9.58 21.06
N LEU A 160 -11.81 10.21 21.48
CA LEU A 160 -11.18 11.34 20.79
C LEU A 160 -10.27 10.85 19.67
N PHE A 161 -9.98 11.69 18.68
CA PHE A 161 -8.94 11.35 17.71
C PHE A 161 -7.62 11.11 18.44
N PHE A 162 -6.86 10.12 17.97
CA PHE A 162 -5.51 9.84 18.45
C PHE A 162 -5.39 9.45 19.93
N ALA A 163 -6.50 9.10 20.59
CA ALA A 163 -6.53 8.63 21.97
C ALA A 163 -5.80 7.29 22.17
N GLY A 164 -5.85 6.40 21.16
CA GLY A 164 -5.22 5.09 21.20
C GLY A 164 -3.73 5.14 20.88
N LYS A 165 -2.90 4.41 21.65
CA LYS A 165 -1.44 4.37 21.42
C LYS A 165 -1.03 3.78 20.07
N HIS A 166 -1.95 3.11 19.37
CA HIS A 166 -1.74 2.48 18.06
C HIS A 166 -2.49 3.18 16.94
N ASP A 167 -3.05 4.37 17.20
CA ASP A 167 -3.76 5.14 16.18
C ASP A 167 -2.78 5.58 15.09
N ILE A 168 -3.13 5.26 13.84
CA ILE A 168 -2.37 5.59 12.63
C ILE A 168 -3.14 6.66 11.86
N ALA A 169 -2.46 7.75 11.49
CA ALA A 169 -2.99 8.74 10.58
C ALA A 169 -2.65 8.37 9.13
N PHE A 170 -3.63 8.48 8.23
CA PHE A 170 -3.40 8.45 6.79
C PHE A 170 -3.54 9.86 6.23
N SER A 171 -2.53 10.30 5.47
CA SER A 171 -2.65 11.49 4.63
C SER A 171 -2.79 11.05 3.17
N LEU A 172 -3.74 11.65 2.49
CA LEU A 172 -3.94 11.48 1.05
C LEU A 172 -3.69 12.85 0.40
N SER A 173 -2.74 12.89 -0.53
CA SER A 173 -2.52 14.05 -1.39
C SER A 173 -2.92 13.67 -2.81
N VAL A 174 -3.93 14.37 -3.35
CA VAL A 174 -4.54 14.13 -4.66
C VAL A 174 -4.45 15.39 -5.52
N ASP A 175 -3.24 15.79 -5.85
CA ASP A 175 -2.92 16.55 -7.06
C ASP A 175 -1.41 16.41 -7.31
N GLY A 176 -1.05 15.50 -8.21
CA GLY A 176 0.33 15.32 -8.65
C GLY A 176 0.49 15.94 -10.02
N PHE A 177 1.05 17.15 -10.10
CA PHE A 177 1.49 17.71 -11.37
C PHE A 177 2.57 16.79 -11.95
N LEU A 178 2.30 16.18 -13.11
CA LEU A 178 3.31 15.43 -13.85
C LEU A 178 4.33 16.42 -14.41
N LEU A 179 5.44 16.64 -13.70
CA LEU A 179 6.56 17.46 -14.17
C LEU A 179 7.18 16.93 -15.47
N PHE A 180 6.97 15.65 -15.79
CA PHE A 180 7.46 15.02 -17.01
C PHE A 180 6.34 14.25 -17.71
N ASN A 181 6.21 14.47 -19.01
CA ASN A 181 5.32 13.68 -19.86
C ASN A 181 5.72 12.20 -19.78
N ARG A 182 4.75 11.31 -19.54
CA ARG A 182 4.94 9.86 -19.69
C ARG A 182 5.34 9.58 -21.15
N ARG A 183 6.52 9.01 -21.38
CA ARG A 183 6.81 8.34 -22.65
C ARG A 183 5.88 7.13 -22.76
N ARG A 184 5.02 7.15 -23.78
CA ARG A 184 4.22 5.99 -24.20
C ARG A 184 5.13 4.90 -24.77
#